data_AF-A0AAV4QVM4-F1
#
_entry.id   AF-A0AAV4QVM4-F1
#
_cell.length_a   1.000
_cell.length_b   1.000
_cell.length_c   1.000
_cell.angle_alpha   90.00
_cell.angle_beta   90.00
_cell.angle_gamma   90.00
#
_symmetry.space_group_name_H-M   'P 1'
#
loop_
_entity.id
_entity.type
_entity.pdbx_description
1 polymer ?
#
loop_
_entity_poly.entity_id
_entity_poly.type
_entity_poly.pdbx_seq_one_letter_code
_entity_poly.pdbx_strand_id
1 'polypeptide(L)'
;MCGIFAYLNYLEPRTRREILEYLIKGLQRLEYRGYDSAGVAIDADANGNSIQIIRRSGKVKMLENEIWDSSDIDFDQKFEMHVGISHTRWATHGAPSACNSHPQRSDPDN
;
A
#
# COMPACT_ATOMS: atom_id res chain seq x y z
N MET A 1 18.56 -2.05 -0.12
CA MET A 1 17.78 -3.18 -0.68
C MET A 1 16.31 -2.75 -0.65
N CYS A 2 15.34 -3.47 -1.18
CA CYS A 2 13.92 -3.06 -1.07
C CYS A 2 13.07 -4.24 -0.59
N GLY A 3 11.83 -3.99 -0.20
CA GLY A 3 10.84 -5.00 0.15
C GLY A 3 9.63 -4.90 -0.76
N ILE A 4 9.13 -6.05 -1.23
CA ILE A 4 7.90 -6.17 -2.02
C ILE A 4 7.02 -7.20 -1.33
N PHE A 5 5.75 -6.88 -1.15
CA PHE A 5 4.75 -7.81 -0.63
C PHE A 5 3.41 -7.58 -1.32
N ALA A 6 2.71 -8.67 -1.64
CA ALA A 6 1.37 -8.62 -2.20
C ALA A 6 0.48 -9.61 -1.45
N TYR A 7 -0.80 -9.27 -1.33
CA TYR A 7 -1.83 -10.13 -0.78
C TYR A 7 -2.93 -10.29 -1.83
N LEU A 8 -3.38 -11.52 -2.02
CA LEU A 8 -4.50 -11.85 -2.90
C LEU A 8 -5.45 -12.77 -2.13
N ASN A 9 -6.70 -12.36 -2.00
CA ASN A 9 -7.79 -13.23 -1.59
C ASN A 9 -8.65 -13.58 -2.80
N TYR A 10 -9.04 -14.84 -2.90
CA TYR A 10 -9.83 -15.36 -4.01
C TYR A 10 -10.90 -16.30 -3.47
N LEU A 11 -12.17 -15.91 -3.65
CA LEU A 11 -13.32 -16.61 -3.07
C LEU A 11 -13.21 -16.74 -1.53
N GLU A 12 -12.59 -15.74 -0.92
CA GLU A 12 -12.37 -15.63 0.52
C GLU A 12 -12.68 -14.18 0.90
N PRO A 13 -13.89 -13.90 1.42
CA PRO A 13 -14.32 -12.54 1.70
C PRO A 13 -13.43 -11.87 2.75
N ARG A 14 -12.92 -10.68 2.42
CA ARG A 14 -12.13 -9.85 3.34
C ARG A 14 -12.60 -8.41 3.33
N THR A 15 -12.54 -7.77 4.49
CA THR A 15 -12.73 -6.32 4.60
C THR A 15 -11.48 -5.59 4.13
N ARG A 16 -11.64 -4.33 3.66
CA ARG A 16 -10.51 -3.47 3.33
C ARG A 16 -9.54 -3.32 4.51
N ARG A 17 -10.06 -3.23 5.73
CA ARG A 17 -9.26 -3.21 6.96
C ARG A 17 -8.31 -4.41 7.05
N GLU A 18 -8.83 -5.63 6.92
CA GLU A 18 -8.01 -6.85 6.99
C GLU A 18 -6.96 -6.90 5.89
N ILE A 19 -7.33 -6.52 4.66
CA ILE A 19 -6.41 -6.46 3.51
C ILE A 19 -5.25 -5.50 3.81
N LEU A 20 -5.55 -4.27 4.24
CA LEU A 20 -4.55 -3.26 4.58
C LEU A 20 -3.66 -3.71 5.75
N GLU A 21 -4.23 -4.35 6.78
CA GLU A 21 -3.47 -4.93 7.87
C GLU A 21 -2.47 -6.00 7.38
N TYR A 22 -2.86 -6.87 6.45
CA TYR A 22 -1.96 -7.87 5.88
C TYR A 22 -0.82 -7.22 5.10
N LEU A 23 -1.12 -6.20 4.28
CA LEU A 23 -0.10 -5.46 3.54
C LEU A 23 0.89 -4.77 4.48
N ILE A 24 0.40 -4.04 5.48
CA ILE A 24 1.23 -3.34 6.47
C ILE A 24 2.09 -4.33 7.27
N LYS A 25 1.51 -5.43 7.76
CA LYS A 25 2.25 -6.49 8.46
C LYS A 25 3.34 -7.11 7.56
N GLY A 26 3.06 -7.28 6.27
CA GLY A 26 4.03 -7.70 5.27
C GLY A 26 5.20 -6.72 5.15
N LEU A 27 4.92 -5.43 5.04
CA LEU A 27 5.94 -4.38 4.99
C LEU A 27 6.78 -4.28 6.27
N GLN A 28 6.16 -4.40 7.45
CA GLN A 28 6.88 -4.39 8.73
C GLN A 28 7.94 -5.50 8.81
N ARG A 29 7.67 -6.67 8.23
CA ARG A 29 8.65 -7.77 8.14
C ARG A 29 9.79 -7.49 7.16
N LEU A 30 9.60 -6.58 6.22
CA LEU A 30 10.55 -6.24 5.15
C LEU A 30 11.24 -4.89 5.38
N GLU A 31 10.89 -4.15 6.43
CA GLU A 31 11.39 -2.78 6.69
C GLU A 31 12.91 -2.73 6.83
N TYR A 32 13.54 -3.80 7.33
CA TYR A 32 15.01 -3.89 7.40
C TYR A 32 15.70 -3.81 6.03
N ARG A 33 14.97 -4.08 4.93
CA ARG A 33 15.54 -4.02 3.57
C ARG A 33 15.59 -2.59 3.05
N GLY A 34 14.63 -1.74 3.41
CA GLY A 34 14.50 -0.33 2.99
C GLY A 34 13.42 0.38 3.81
N TYR A 35 13.66 1.65 4.14
CA TYR A 35 12.84 2.40 5.11
C TYR A 35 12.81 3.91 4.83
N ASP A 36 13.26 4.34 3.65
CA ASP A 36 13.23 5.75 3.24
C ASP A 36 11.82 6.18 2.85
N SER A 37 11.03 5.25 2.33
CA SER A 37 9.62 5.42 2.05
C SER A 37 8.89 4.10 1.86
N ALA A 38 7.56 4.14 1.91
CA ALA A 38 6.70 2.98 1.69
C ALA A 38 5.39 3.37 0.99
N GLY A 39 4.72 2.39 0.40
CA GLY A 39 3.39 2.60 -0.16
C GLY A 39 2.61 1.31 -0.38
N VAL A 40 1.30 1.46 -0.57
CA VAL A 40 0.35 0.41 -0.91
C VAL A 40 -0.51 0.85 -2.10
N ALA A 41 -0.99 -0.12 -2.87
CA ALA A 41 -2.06 0.06 -3.85
C ALA A 41 -3.12 -1.01 -3.64
N ILE A 42 -4.38 -0.59 -3.63
CA ILE A 42 -5.57 -1.42 -3.43
C ILE A 42 -6.70 -0.89 -4.33
N ASP A 43 -7.68 -1.73 -4.65
CA ASP A 43 -8.92 -1.26 -5.29
C ASP A 43 -9.67 -0.24 -4.42
N ALA A 44 -10.09 0.88 -5.03
CA ALA A 44 -10.83 1.95 -4.35
C ALA A 44 -12.33 1.61 -4.20
N ASP A 45 -12.84 0.68 -5.00
CA ASP A 45 -14.20 0.14 -4.92
C ASP A 45 -14.21 -1.38 -5.18
N ALA A 46 -15.31 -2.05 -4.81
CA ALA A 46 -15.45 -3.50 -4.98
C ALA A 46 -15.59 -3.97 -6.45
N ASN A 47 -15.76 -3.04 -7.40
CA ASN A 47 -15.84 -3.39 -8.82
C ASN A 47 -14.45 -3.53 -9.46
N GLY A 48 -13.38 -3.10 -8.77
CA GLY A 48 -12.00 -3.21 -9.27
C GLY A 48 -11.68 -2.25 -10.43
N ASN A 49 -12.51 -1.22 -10.65
CA ASN A 49 -12.35 -0.29 -11.77
C ASN A 49 -11.42 0.89 -11.45
N SER A 50 -11.11 1.08 -10.18
CA SER A 50 -10.32 2.21 -9.69
C SER A 50 -9.31 1.74 -8.64
N ILE A 51 -8.10 2.28 -8.70
CA ILE A 51 -7.01 1.94 -7.78
C ILE A 51 -6.74 3.14 -6.88
N GLN A 52 -6.75 2.90 -5.58
CA GLN A 52 -6.28 3.84 -4.58
C GLN A 52 -4.82 3.53 -4.24
N ILE A 53 -3.95 4.53 -4.39
CA ILE A 53 -2.54 4.43 -4.05
C ILE A 53 -2.23 5.37 -2.89
N ILE A 54 -1.63 4.83 -1.83
CA ILE A 54 -1.23 5.60 -0.65
C ILE A 54 0.27 5.40 -0.46
N ARG A 55 1.02 6.50 -0.44
CA ARG A 55 2.48 6.50 -0.34
C ARG A 55 2.92 7.52 0.69
N ARG A 56 3.96 7.19 1.44
CA ARG A 56 4.51 8.08 2.47
C ARG A 56 6.03 7.96 2.51
N SER A 57 6.71 9.10 2.63
CA SER A 57 8.13 9.11 2.98
C SER A 57 8.32 8.75 4.45
N GLY A 58 9.44 8.09 4.74
CA GLY A 58 9.77 7.56 6.06
C GLY A 58 9.41 6.08 6.23
N LYS A 59 9.42 5.67 7.50
CA LYS A 59 9.20 4.28 7.92
C LYS A 59 7.77 3.82 7.66
N VAL A 60 7.56 2.50 7.66
CA VAL A 60 6.24 1.86 7.47
C VAL A 60 5.22 2.40 8.48
N LYS A 61 5.64 2.78 9.69
CA LYS A 61 4.76 3.39 10.69
C LYS A 61 4.10 4.69 10.23
N MET A 62 4.79 5.50 9.41
CA MET A 62 4.21 6.75 8.90
C MET A 62 3.15 6.47 7.83
N LEU A 63 3.37 5.46 6.99
CA LEU A 63 2.36 4.99 6.03
C LEU A 63 1.15 4.40 6.77
N GLU A 64 1.39 3.61 7.82
CA GLU A 64 0.32 3.04 8.65
C GLU A 64 -0.57 4.13 9.25
N ASN A 65 0.02 5.18 9.84
CA ASN A 65 -0.76 6.29 10.36
C ASN A 65 -1.53 7.02 9.26
N GLU A 66 -0.91 7.30 8.11
CA GLU A 66 -1.58 7.94 6.96
C GLU A 66 -2.83 7.16 6.51
N ILE A 67 -2.74 5.83 6.47
CA ILE A 67 -3.84 4.96 6.09
C ILE A 67 -4.95 5.05 7.14
N TRP A 68 -4.63 4.86 8.43
CA TRP A 68 -5.65 4.78 9.48
C TRP A 68 -6.28 6.13 9.87
N ASP A 69 -5.58 7.24 9.63
CA ASP A 69 -6.09 8.59 9.89
C ASP A 69 -6.90 9.13 8.68
N SER A 70 -6.95 8.41 7.56
CA SER A 70 -7.68 8.85 6.36
C SER A 70 -9.20 8.78 6.54
N SER A 71 -9.89 9.89 6.26
CA SER A 71 -11.36 9.96 6.20
C SER A 71 -11.96 9.40 4.92
N ASP A 72 -11.14 9.19 3.89
CA ASP A 72 -11.59 8.91 2.52
C ASP A 72 -11.59 7.39 2.22
N ILE A 73 -11.25 6.56 3.21
CA ILE A 73 -11.21 5.11 3.10
C ILE A 73 -12.39 4.50 3.85
N ASP A 74 -13.29 3.86 3.09
CA ASP A 74 -14.26 2.92 3.68
C ASP A 74 -13.54 1.61 4.05
N PHE A 75 -13.27 1.43 5.34
CA PHE A 75 -12.58 0.25 5.88
C PHE A 75 -13.45 -1.01 5.94
N ASP A 76 -14.78 -0.84 5.95
CA ASP A 76 -15.73 -1.94 6.15
C ASP A 76 -16.20 -2.54 4.80
N GLN A 77 -15.84 -1.89 3.68
CA GLN A 77 -16.01 -2.44 2.33
C GLN A 77 -15.43 -3.85 2.26
N LYS A 78 -16.26 -4.80 1.81
CA LYS A 78 -15.89 -6.21 1.62
C LYS A 78 -15.55 -6.50 0.17
N PHE A 79 -14.60 -7.43 -0.01
CA PHE A 79 -14.12 -7.93 -1.28
C PHE A 79 -14.13 -9.45 -1.27
N GLU A 80 -14.88 -10.07 -2.18
CA GLU A 80 -14.87 -11.52 -2.43
C GLU A 80 -13.53 -11.97 -3.06
N MET A 81 -12.99 -11.11 -3.92
CA MET A 81 -11.71 -11.27 -4.59
C MET A 81 -11.02 -9.91 -4.62
N HIS A 82 -9.74 -9.85 -4.28
CA HIS A 82 -8.96 -8.61 -4.29
C HIS A 82 -7.48 -8.90 -4.42
N VAL A 83 -6.74 -7.95 -5.02
CA VAL A 83 -5.28 -7.93 -5.01
C VAL A 83 -4.78 -6.60 -4.47
N GLY A 84 -3.98 -6.68 -3.41
CA GLY A 84 -3.26 -5.56 -2.83
C GLY A 84 -1.76 -5.73 -3.02
N ILE A 85 -1.07 -4.66 -3.38
CA ILE A 85 0.40 -4.65 -3.46
C ILE A 85 0.99 -3.59 -2.55
N SER A 86 2.20 -3.83 -2.09
CA SER A 86 2.90 -2.97 -1.13
C SER A 86 4.41 -3.03 -1.33
N HIS A 87 5.09 -1.92 -1.02
CA HIS A 87 6.53 -1.81 -1.21
C HIS A 87 7.20 -0.95 -0.13
N THR A 88 8.38 -1.38 0.34
CA THR A 88 9.34 -0.51 1.06
C THR A 88 10.54 -0.18 0.18
N ARG A 89 10.92 1.09 0.15
CA ARG A 89 11.96 1.62 -0.75
C ARG A 89 13.20 2.04 0.03
N TRP A 90 14.35 1.68 -0.51
CA TRP A 90 15.64 2.32 -0.24
C TRP A 90 15.96 3.22 -1.43
N ALA A 91 16.03 4.52 -1.23
CA ALA A 91 16.22 5.50 -2.29
C ALA A 91 17.68 5.52 -2.75
N THR A 92 17.93 5.15 -4.01
CA THR A 92 19.26 5.31 -4.65
C THR A 92 19.28 6.48 -5.64
N HIS A 93 18.14 6.78 -6.26
CA HIS A 93 17.94 7.91 -7.17
C HIS A 93 16.63 8.61 -6.83
N GLY A 94 16.62 9.94 -6.86
CA GLY A 94 15.48 10.75 -6.44
C GLY A 94 15.28 10.75 -4.92
N ALA A 95 15.02 11.93 -4.37
CA ALA A 95 14.82 12.09 -2.93
C ALA A 95 13.65 11.22 -2.41
N PRO A 96 13.69 10.75 -1.15
CA PRO A 96 12.54 10.11 -0.52
C PRO A 96 11.34 11.07 -0.48
N SER A 97 10.30 10.75 -1.26
CA SER A 97 9.06 11.53 -1.36
C SER A 97 7.89 10.59 -1.68
N ALA A 98 6.65 11.03 -1.45
CA ALA A 98 5.47 10.25 -1.81
C ALA A 98 5.45 9.93 -3.32
N CYS A 99 5.73 10.91 -4.19
CA CYS A 99 5.78 10.71 -5.66
C CYS A 99 6.85 9.69 -6.09
N ASN A 100 8.03 9.69 -5.47
CA ASN A 100 9.10 8.74 -5.81
C ASN A 100 8.93 7.36 -5.15
N SER A 101 7.90 7.18 -4.32
CA SER A 101 7.64 5.91 -3.63
C SER A 101 6.88 4.95 -4.52
N HIS A 102 7.08 3.66 -4.31
CA HIS A 102 6.30 2.63 -5.01
C HIS A 102 5.00 2.34 -4.25
N PRO A 103 3.96 1.81 -4.90
CA PRO A 103 3.89 1.45 -6.34
C PRO A 103 3.79 2.67 -7.25
N GLN A 104 4.58 2.74 -8.32
CA GLN A 104 4.46 3.80 -9.35
C GLN A 104 3.25 3.51 -10.26
N ARG A 105 2.66 4.54 -10.87
CA ARG A 105 1.55 4.39 -11.83
C ARG A 105 1.92 4.96 -13.20
N SER A 106 1.24 4.49 -14.23
CA SER A 106 1.53 4.82 -15.63
C SER A 106 0.83 6.09 -16.13
N ASP A 107 -0.13 6.62 -15.38
CA ASP A 107 -0.81 7.87 -15.72
C ASP A 107 0.08 9.10 -15.42
N PRO A 108 -0.27 10.28 -15.96
CA PRO A 108 0.54 11.49 -15.80
C PRO A 108 0.70 11.97 -14.35
N ASP A 109 -0.16 11.54 -13.45
CA ASP A 109 -0.26 12.11 -12.11
C ASP A 109 0.61 11.35 -11.09
N ASN A 110 1.42 10.40 -11.53
CA ASN A 110 2.20 9.46 -10.73
C ASN A 110 2.26 9.70 -9.21
#